data_AF-A0A084WTX7-F1
#
_entry.id   AF-A0A084WTX7-F1
#
_cell.length_a   1.000
_cell.length_b   1.000
_cell.length_c   1.000
_cell.angle_alpha   90.00
_cell.angle_beta   90.00
_cell.angle_gamma   90.00
#
_symmetry.space_group_name_H-M   'P 1'
#
loop_
_entity.id
_entity.type
_entity.pdbx_description
1 polymer ?
#
loop_
_entity_poly.entity_id
_entity_poly.type
_entity_poly.pdbx_seq_one_letter_code
_entity_poly.pdbx_strand_id
1 'polypeptide(L)'
;MGLSVPPKYRGRGIATEILRARIPLCKGLGIPLTSTCFTAIGSQVAAAKAGYEETYAVSYEHMATVDDRFVFPNITTKYVKCMSKRAE
;
A
#
# COMPACT_ATOMS: atom_id res chain seq x y z
N MET A 1 7.63 1.54 6.53
CA MET A 1 8.45 0.99 5.43
C MET A 1 7.84 1.41 4.10
N GLY A 2 8.65 1.88 3.13
CA GLY A 2 8.19 2.35 1.82
C GLY A 2 8.56 1.41 0.67
N LEU A 3 7.80 1.47 -0.43
CA LEU A 3 8.12 0.79 -1.68
C LEU A 3 8.44 1.85 -2.74
N SER A 4 9.58 1.71 -3.42
CA SER A 4 10.00 2.63 -4.47
C SER A 4 10.37 1.88 -5.73
N VAL A 5 10.00 2.47 -6.87
CA VAL A 5 10.45 2.03 -8.20
C VAL A 5 11.05 3.26 -8.90
N PRO A 6 12.31 3.17 -9.38
CA PRO A 6 12.94 4.28 -10.10
C PRO A 6 12.10 4.71 -11.30
N PRO A 7 11.96 6.01 -11.61
CA PRO A 7 11.07 6.50 -12.67
C PRO A 7 11.26 5.81 -14.02
N LYS A 8 12.52 5.58 -14.44
CA LYS A 8 12.87 4.88 -15.68
C LYS A 8 12.38 3.43 -15.78
N TYR A 9 11.94 2.85 -14.66
CA TYR A 9 11.42 1.49 -14.54
C TYR A 9 9.91 1.41 -14.21
N ARG A 10 9.22 2.55 -14.09
CA ARG A 10 7.77 2.58 -13.84
C ARG A 10 6.98 2.12 -15.08
N GLY A 11 5.71 1.79 -14.89
CA GLY A 11 4.83 1.31 -15.96
C GLY A 11 5.02 -0.16 -16.36
N ARG A 12 5.96 -0.88 -15.73
CA ARG A 12 6.31 -2.28 -16.06
C ARG A 12 5.79 -3.33 -15.07
N GLY A 13 4.87 -2.97 -14.18
CA GLY A 13 4.33 -3.88 -13.17
C GLY A 13 5.26 -4.25 -12.01
N ILE A 14 6.48 -3.72 -11.95
CA ILE A 14 7.50 -4.06 -10.93
C ILE A 14 6.99 -3.92 -9.49
N ALA A 15 6.24 -2.86 -9.18
CA ALA A 15 5.69 -2.67 -7.84
C ALA A 15 4.73 -3.82 -7.44
N THR A 16 3.94 -4.32 -8.38
CA THR A 16 3.05 -5.47 -8.16
C THR A 16 3.85 -6.75 -7.90
N GLU A 17 4.91 -7.00 -8.67
CA GLU A 17 5.76 -8.19 -8.47
C GLU A 17 6.50 -8.15 -7.14
N ILE A 18 7.02 -7.00 -6.72
CA ILE A 18 7.62 -6.83 -5.38
C ILE A 18 6.61 -7.18 -4.28
N LEU A 19 5.34 -6.80 -4.44
CA LEU A 19 4.29 -7.13 -3.46
C LEU A 19 3.91 -8.61 -3.51
N ARG A 20 3.85 -9.23 -4.70
CA ARG A 20 3.59 -10.68 -4.85
C ARG A 20 4.69 -11.53 -4.21
N ALA A 21 5.94 -11.09 -4.33
CA ALA A 21 7.09 -11.76 -3.71
C ALA A 21 7.00 -11.85 -2.17
N ARG A 22 6.18 -11.00 -1.53
CA ARG A 22 5.94 -11.10 -0.07
C ARG A 22 5.22 -12.39 0.32
N ILE A 23 4.44 -13.01 -0.56
CA ILE A 23 3.67 -14.21 -0.22
C ILE A 23 4.56 -15.44 0.01
N PRO A 24 5.43 -15.86 -0.93
CA PRO A 24 6.37 -16.95 -0.65
C PRO A 24 7.33 -16.61 0.50
N LEU A 25 7.73 -15.34 0.66
CA LEU A 25 8.55 -14.90 1.79
C LEU A 25 7.83 -15.09 3.14
N CYS A 26 6.57 -14.64 3.24
CA CYS A 26 5.75 -14.82 4.44
C CYS A 26 5.53 -16.31 4.74
N LYS A 27 5.21 -17.13 3.74
CA LYS A 27 5.09 -18.60 3.87
C LYS A 27 6.37 -19.22 4.42
N GLY A 28 7.53 -18.87 3.85
CA GLY A 28 8.83 -19.38 4.29
C GLY A 28 9.24 -18.98 5.70
N LEU A 29 8.71 -17.86 6.21
CA LEU A 29 8.97 -17.35 7.56
C LEU A 29 7.87 -17.71 8.57
N GLY A 30 6.82 -18.46 8.18
CA GLY A 30 5.68 -18.75 9.04
C GLY A 30 4.84 -17.51 9.41
N ILE A 31 4.90 -16.45 8.61
CA ILE A 31 4.14 -15.22 8.80
C ILE A 31 2.78 -15.37 8.08
N PRO A 32 1.64 -15.29 8.78
CA PRO A 32 0.33 -15.60 8.19
C PRO A 32 -0.27 -14.46 7.36
N LEU A 33 0.22 -13.24 7.52
CA LEU A 33 -0.38 -12.04 6.96
C LEU A 33 0.67 -10.99 6.62
N THR A 34 0.46 -10.27 5.53
CA THR A 34 1.17 -9.03 5.22
C THR A 34 0.17 -7.89 5.09
N SER A 35 0.46 -6.75 5.72
CA SER A 35 -0.37 -5.56 5.68
C SER A 35 0.48 -4.30 5.55
N THR A 36 -0.05 -3.26 4.89
CA THR A 36 0.67 -1.99 4.68
C THR A 36 -0.32 -0.85 4.43
N CYS A 37 -0.01 0.34 4.93
CA CYS A 37 -0.67 1.59 4.53
C CYS A 37 -0.14 2.06 3.17
N PHE A 38 -0.96 1.96 2.13
CA PHE A 38 -0.68 2.45 0.79
C PHE A 38 -1.23 3.87 0.61
N THR A 39 -0.33 4.83 0.42
CA THR A 39 -0.61 6.28 0.50
C THR A 39 -0.91 6.94 -0.84
N ALA A 40 -0.33 6.44 -1.93
CA ALA A 40 -0.54 6.98 -3.28
C ALA A 40 -1.33 6.01 -4.15
N ILE A 41 -2.16 6.54 -5.07
CA ILE A 41 -3.01 5.74 -5.96
C ILE A 41 -2.24 4.65 -6.72
N GLY A 42 -1.03 4.94 -7.20
CA GLY A 42 -0.21 3.95 -7.92
C GLY A 42 0.17 2.74 -7.06
N SER A 43 0.41 2.97 -5.76
CA SER A 43 0.74 1.90 -4.81
C SER A 43 -0.49 1.09 -4.39
N GLN A 44 -1.65 1.73 -4.24
CA GLN A 44 -2.94 1.07 -3.96
C GLN A 44 -3.34 0.15 -5.11
N VAL A 45 -3.23 0.63 -6.36
CA VAL A 45 -3.49 -0.18 -7.56
C VAL A 45 -2.53 -1.36 -7.65
N ALA A 46 -1.24 -1.15 -7.37
CA ALA A 46 -0.26 -2.23 -7.38
C ALA A 46 -0.57 -3.32 -6.35
N ALA A 47 -1.00 -2.93 -5.14
CA ALA A 47 -1.41 -3.82 -4.07
C ALA A 47 -2.68 -4.60 -4.42
N ALA A 48 -3.71 -3.93 -4.94
CA ALA A 48 -4.92 -4.58 -5.42
C ALA A 48 -4.61 -5.63 -6.50
N LYS A 49 -3.73 -5.32 -7.46
CA LYS A 49 -3.26 -6.28 -8.49
C LYS A 49 -2.45 -7.46 -7.92
N ALA A 50 -1.80 -7.28 -6.77
CA ALA A 50 -1.15 -8.36 -6.02
C ALA A 50 -2.14 -9.17 -5.16
N GLY A 51 -3.42 -8.81 -5.17
CA GLY A 51 -4.50 -9.46 -4.42
C GLY A 51 -4.48 -9.11 -2.93
N TYR A 52 -4.05 -7.89 -2.58
CA TYR A 52 -4.33 -7.30 -1.28
C TYR A 52 -5.76 -6.75 -1.25
N GLU A 53 -6.40 -6.90 -0.11
CA GLU A 53 -7.75 -6.42 0.16
C GLU A 53 -7.71 -5.18 1.03
N GLU A 54 -8.64 -4.25 0.82
CA GLU A 54 -8.77 -3.06 1.65
C GLU A 54 -9.35 -3.45 3.02
N THR A 55 -8.57 -3.28 4.08
CA THR A 55 -9.02 -3.55 5.46
C THR A 55 -9.43 -2.29 6.19
N TYR A 56 -8.88 -1.13 5.82
CA TYR A 56 -9.28 0.17 6.33
C TYR A 56 -8.91 1.27 5.33
N ALA A 57 -9.76 2.28 5.20
CA ALA A 57 -9.45 3.48 4.42
C ALA A 57 -9.90 4.73 5.17
N VAL A 58 -9.10 5.79 5.06
CA VAL A 58 -9.42 7.09 5.65
C VAL A 58 -8.97 8.19 4.69
N SER A 59 -9.79 9.24 4.55
CA SER A 59 -9.40 10.39 3.74
C SER A 59 -8.41 11.25 4.50
N TYR A 60 -7.48 11.88 3.77
CA TYR A 60 -6.55 12.83 4.38
C TYR A 60 -7.26 14.03 5.01
N GLU A 61 -8.38 14.47 4.43
CA GLU A 61 -9.26 15.49 5.01
C GLU A 61 -9.81 15.07 6.38
N HIS A 62 -10.25 13.81 6.52
CA HIS A 62 -10.74 13.32 7.81
C HIS A 62 -9.60 13.20 8.83
N MET A 63 -8.40 12.78 8.41
CA MET A 63 -7.25 12.72 9.32
C MET A 63 -6.95 14.09 9.94
N ALA A 64 -7.07 15.18 9.17
CA ALA A 64 -6.90 16.54 9.69
C ALA A 64 -7.96 16.94 10.74
N THR A 65 -9.14 16.29 10.77
CA THR A 65 -10.14 16.49 11.83
C THR A 65 -9.86 15.69 13.10
N VAL A 66 -9.01 14.67 13.02
CA VAL A 66 -8.61 13.83 14.16
C VAL A 66 -7.46 14.48 14.93
N ASP A 67 -6.51 15.07 14.21
CA ASP A 67 -5.36 15.75 14.79
C ASP A 67 -4.89 16.86 13.82
N ASP A 68 -4.74 18.08 14.32
CA ASP A 68 -4.33 19.25 13.53
C ASP A 68 -2.96 19.09 12.86
N ARG A 69 -2.14 18.12 13.31
CA ARG A 69 -0.84 17.81 12.69
C ARG A 69 -0.96 16.96 11.43
N PHE A 70 -2.11 16.33 11.18
CA PHE A 70 -2.32 15.43 10.04
C PHE A 70 -2.73 16.18 8.77
N VAL A 71 -1.94 17.21 8.44
CA VAL A 71 -2.10 18.03 7.23
C VAL A 71 -1.07 17.60 6.19
N PHE A 72 -1.54 17.24 5.00
CA PHE A 72 -0.70 16.68 3.93
C PHE A 72 -0.83 17.54 2.66
N PRO A 73 -0.02 18.60 2.49
CA PRO A 73 -0.10 19.46 1.33
C PRO A 73 0.39 18.75 0.06
N ASN A 74 -0.12 19.18 -1.10
CA ASN A 74 0.30 18.73 -2.44
C ASN A 74 0.09 17.23 -2.76
N ILE A 75 -0.76 16.55 -2.01
CA ILE A 75 -1.18 15.19 -2.35
C ILE A 75 -2.27 15.22 -3.43
N THR A 76 -2.23 14.26 -4.34
CA THR A 76 -3.27 14.07 -5.36
C THR A 76 -4.21 12.91 -5.05
N THR A 77 -3.88 12.12 -4.02
CA THR A 77 -4.64 10.92 -3.62
C THR A 77 -5.55 11.26 -2.45
N LYS A 78 -6.84 10.92 -2.54
CA LYS A 78 -7.84 11.26 -1.51
C LYS A 78 -7.75 10.42 -0.23
N TYR A 79 -7.45 9.13 -0.37
CA TYR A 79 -7.47 8.17 0.73
C TYR A 79 -6.09 7.55 0.94
N VAL A 80 -5.70 7.36 2.20
CA VAL A 80 -4.72 6.35 2.58
C VAL A 80 -5.45 5.06 2.92
N LYS A 81 -4.95 3.93 2.43
CA LYS A 81 -5.60 2.63 2.59
C LYS A 81 -4.65 1.66 3.29
N CYS A 82 -5.08 1.13 4.43
CA CYS A 82 -4.48 -0.07 4.98
C CYS A 82 -5.03 -1.26 4.19
N MET A 83 -4.15 -1.99 3.51
CA MET A 83 -4.55 -3.16 2.74
C MET A 83 -3.75 -4.37 3.21
N SER A 84 -4.41 -5.52 3.27
CA SER A 84 -3.87 -6.74 3.83
C SER A 84 -4.03 -7.92 2.88
N LYS A 85 -3.11 -8.88 2.94
CA LYS A 85 -3.18 -10.14 2.20
C LYS A 85 -2.73 -11.27 3.11
N ARG A 86 -3.57 -12.30 3.22
CA ARG A 86 -3.19 -13.54 3.90
C ARG A 86 -2.19 -14.31 3.06
N ALA A 87 -1.22 -14.92 3.72
CA ALA A 87 -0.15 -15.67 3.09
C ALA A 87 -0.55 -17.14 2.86
N GLU A 88 -1.83 -17.48 2.83
CA GLU A 88 -2.36 -18.84 2.61
C GLU A 88 -2.41 -19.18 1.11
#